data_AF-A0A2E9Y8T2-F1
#
_entry.id   AF-A0A2E9Y8T2-F1
#
_cell.length_a   1.000
_cell.length_b   1.000
_cell.length_c   1.000
_cell.angle_alpha   90.00
_cell.angle_beta   90.00
_cell.angle_gamma   90.00
#
_symmetry.space_group_name_H-M   'P 1'
#
loop_
_entity.id
_entity.type
_entity.pdbx_description
1 polymer ?
#
loop_
_entity_poly.entity_id
_entity_poly.type
_entity_poly.pdbx_seq_one_letter_code
_entity_poly.pdbx_strand_id
1 'polypeptide(L)'
;MRSLIQCGLFSLALALLPSPAKAAETNAKTATGGIDHEKQYRACIALTYREPWQAFETAETWAGLDGGAPARHCAAMALLEAKAYDRAAQRLEALAAALPADHFPSPGDVLAQAANVWLLGGRPELALQAIDLALQYDPNRAVYLVDRGRILAESGDHAGALIDLERAKALDPNDDDAAAFRASALRHLGRPDDAREAINQALALNPANPSARLERGILRLEAGDRDGARADWLYAAREHRGTPAGDAAQARLQQMELKQK
;
A
#
# COMPACT_ATOMS: atom_id res chain seq x y z
N MET A 1 64.47 -50.45 0.62
CA MET A 1 64.91 -51.63 -0.17
C MET A 1 64.20 -51.60 -1.52
N ARG A 2 65.01 -51.67 -2.61
CA ARG A 2 64.75 -52.08 -4.02
C ARG A 2 63.29 -51.97 -4.54
N SER A 3 62.96 -51.08 -5.49
CA SER A 3 63.43 -50.96 -6.88
C SER A 3 63.17 -52.22 -7.73
N LEU A 4 62.48 -52.01 -8.86
CA LEU A 4 62.86 -52.36 -10.26
C LEU A 4 61.58 -52.70 -11.09
N ILE A 5 61.20 -51.87 -12.08
CA ILE A 5 61.45 -52.02 -13.55
C ILE A 5 60.37 -52.88 -14.25
N GLN A 6 59.82 -52.61 -15.44
CA GLN A 6 59.89 -51.56 -16.48
C GLN A 6 59.07 -52.03 -17.71
N CYS A 7 58.86 -51.10 -18.66
CA CYS A 7 58.49 -51.22 -20.09
C CYS A 7 57.15 -50.52 -20.36
N GLY A 8 57.11 -49.33 -20.96
CA GLY A 8 57.72 -48.90 -22.24
C GLY A 8 56.57 -48.84 -23.27
N LEU A 9 56.35 -47.83 -24.13
CA LEU A 9 57.22 -46.91 -24.84
C LEU A 9 56.33 -45.89 -25.62
N PHE A 10 56.86 -44.68 -25.85
CA PHE A 10 56.59 -43.72 -26.94
C PHE A 10 55.26 -42.93 -26.95
N SER A 11 55.23 -41.61 -26.73
CA SER A 11 55.80 -40.46 -27.49
C SER A 11 54.69 -39.75 -28.29
N LEU A 12 54.24 -38.57 -27.83
CA LEU A 12 54.33 -37.32 -28.61
C LEU A 12 53.90 -36.14 -27.71
N ALA A 13 54.81 -35.20 -27.51
CA ALA A 13 54.52 -33.91 -26.90
C ALA A 13 53.86 -33.00 -27.95
N LEU A 14 52.68 -32.48 -27.64
CA LEU A 14 52.11 -31.32 -28.32
C LEU A 14 51.86 -30.25 -27.26
N ALA A 15 52.78 -29.30 -27.16
CA ALA A 15 52.63 -28.11 -26.34
C ALA A 15 51.62 -27.17 -27.03
N LEU A 16 50.39 -27.12 -26.52
CA LEU A 16 49.44 -26.06 -26.82
C LEU A 16 49.46 -25.06 -25.64
N LEU A 17 49.95 -23.86 -25.92
CA LEU A 17 49.91 -22.71 -25.03
C LEU A 17 48.46 -22.35 -24.68
N PRO A 18 48.19 -21.82 -23.47
CA PRO A 18 46.87 -21.37 -23.09
C PRO A 18 46.51 -20.07 -23.84
N SER A 19 45.45 -20.10 -24.65
CA SER A 19 44.87 -18.88 -25.24
C SER A 19 44.17 -18.05 -24.15
N PRO A 20 44.50 -16.75 -24.02
CA PRO A 20 43.79 -15.84 -23.13
C PRO A 20 42.67 -15.17 -23.92
N ALA A 21 41.45 -15.72 -23.90
CA ALA A 21 40.21 -14.97 -24.17
C ALA A 21 38.99 -15.90 -24.23
N LYS A 22 38.29 -16.03 -23.11
CA LYS A 22 36.83 -15.86 -23.10
C LYS A 22 36.42 -15.46 -21.68
N ALA A 23 36.58 -14.16 -21.42
CA ALA A 23 35.89 -13.51 -20.34
C ALA A 23 34.38 -13.75 -20.50
N ALA A 24 33.73 -13.99 -19.35
CA ALA A 24 32.35 -13.68 -19.05
C ALA A 24 31.37 -13.68 -20.24
N GLU A 25 30.56 -14.73 -20.34
CA GLU A 25 29.22 -14.60 -20.90
C GLU A 25 28.38 -13.74 -19.93
N THR A 26 28.65 -12.43 -19.93
CA THR A 26 27.65 -11.45 -19.51
C THR A 26 26.57 -11.45 -20.59
N ASN A 27 25.35 -11.66 -20.11
CA ASN A 27 24.12 -11.76 -20.89
C ASN A 27 23.89 -10.46 -21.67
N ALA A 28 24.43 -10.38 -22.89
CA ALA A 28 24.21 -9.29 -23.83
C ALA A 28 23.14 -9.70 -24.86
N LYS A 29 21.88 -9.65 -24.42
CA LYS A 29 20.66 -9.56 -25.26
C LYS A 29 19.64 -8.80 -24.39
N THR A 30 19.20 -7.58 -24.68
CA THR A 30 18.87 -6.97 -25.98
C THR A 30 19.03 -5.44 -25.93
N ALA A 31 19.95 -4.90 -26.74
CA ALA A 31 19.85 -3.52 -27.24
C ALA A 31 19.03 -3.55 -28.53
N THR A 32 17.71 -3.60 -28.38
CA THR A 32 16.74 -3.19 -29.40
C THR A 32 16.07 -1.95 -28.83
N GLY A 33 15.80 -0.92 -29.65
CA GLY A 33 15.09 0.30 -29.27
C GLY A 33 13.62 0.05 -28.89
N GLY A 34 13.39 -0.82 -27.92
CA GLY A 34 12.11 -1.13 -27.32
C GLY A 34 11.81 -0.21 -26.15
N ILE A 35 10.53 -0.03 -25.89
CA ILE A 35 10.02 0.80 -24.81
C ILE A 35 10.36 0.16 -23.46
N ASP A 36 11.05 0.91 -22.60
CA ASP A 36 11.27 0.52 -21.20
C ASP A 36 10.01 0.84 -20.38
N HIS A 37 9.12 -0.15 -20.26
CA HIS A 37 7.85 0.00 -19.56
C HIS A 37 8.01 0.28 -18.06
N GLU A 38 9.08 -0.18 -17.42
CA GLU A 38 9.32 0.10 -16.01
C GLU A 38 9.67 1.59 -15.82
N LYS A 39 10.58 2.10 -16.65
CA LYS A 39 10.95 3.52 -16.63
C LYS A 39 9.75 4.40 -16.99
N GLN A 40 8.95 4.01 -17.98
CA GLN A 40 7.74 4.74 -18.34
C GLN A 40 6.70 4.73 -17.22
N TYR A 41 6.48 3.59 -16.55
CA TYR A 41 5.59 3.51 -15.40
C TYR A 41 6.03 4.47 -14.29
N ARG A 42 7.31 4.44 -13.91
CA ARG A 42 7.85 5.35 -12.88
C ARG A 42 7.69 6.82 -13.26
N ALA A 43 7.94 7.17 -14.52
CA ALA A 43 7.75 8.53 -15.03
C ALA A 43 6.28 8.96 -14.99
N CYS A 44 5.37 8.05 -15.36
CA CYS A 44 3.93 8.27 -15.36
C CYS A 44 3.42 8.51 -13.93
N ILE A 45 3.77 7.63 -12.97
CA ILE A 45 3.43 7.81 -11.55
C ILE A 45 4.01 9.12 -10.99
N ALA A 46 5.25 9.49 -11.34
CA ALA A 46 5.81 10.77 -10.90
C ALA A 46 5.11 12.00 -11.50
N LEU A 47 4.40 11.85 -12.62
CA LEU A 47 3.63 12.91 -13.26
C LEU A 47 2.26 13.09 -12.59
N THR A 48 1.66 12.03 -12.04
CA THR A 48 0.31 12.10 -11.42
C THR A 48 0.25 13.13 -10.30
N TYR A 49 1.30 13.25 -9.49
CA TYR A 49 1.37 14.19 -8.37
C TYR A 49 1.52 15.66 -8.79
N ARG A 50 1.93 15.94 -10.03
CA ARG A 50 2.21 17.30 -10.51
C ARG A 50 1.18 17.79 -11.52
N GLU A 51 0.87 16.94 -12.49
CA GLU A 51 -0.01 17.25 -13.62
C GLU A 51 -0.94 16.05 -13.88
N PRO A 52 -1.90 15.76 -12.98
CA PRO A 52 -2.67 14.52 -13.02
C PRO A 52 -3.46 14.33 -14.31
N TRP A 53 -4.03 15.39 -14.89
CA TRP A 53 -4.74 15.29 -16.17
C TRP A 53 -3.82 14.98 -17.35
N GLN A 54 -2.61 15.57 -17.36
CA GLN A 54 -1.60 15.26 -18.37
C GLN A 54 -1.06 13.83 -18.22
N ALA A 55 -0.85 13.39 -16.97
CA ALA A 55 -0.49 12.00 -16.67
C ALA A 55 -1.55 11.04 -17.19
N PHE A 56 -2.83 11.35 -16.98
CA PHE A 56 -3.94 10.55 -17.49
C PHE A 56 -3.93 10.44 -19.02
N GLU A 57 -3.82 11.55 -19.75
CA GLU A 57 -3.78 11.54 -21.22
C GLU A 57 -2.56 10.78 -21.77
N THR A 58 -1.41 10.95 -21.11
CA THR A 58 -0.17 10.24 -21.45
C THR A 58 -0.33 8.74 -21.22
N ALA A 59 -0.93 8.35 -20.09
CA ALA A 59 -1.21 6.96 -19.75
C ALA A 59 -2.21 6.31 -20.72
N GLU A 60 -3.26 7.03 -21.15
CA GLU A 60 -4.22 6.52 -22.15
C GLU A 60 -3.54 6.33 -23.51
N THR A 61 -2.69 7.26 -23.92
CA THR A 61 -1.90 7.14 -25.15
C THR A 61 -0.97 5.92 -25.08
N TRP A 62 -0.28 5.74 -23.96
CA TRP A 62 0.59 4.59 -23.73
C TRP A 62 -0.19 3.26 -23.71
N ALA A 63 -1.36 3.23 -23.07
CA ALA A 63 -2.23 2.06 -23.02
C ALA A 63 -2.77 1.67 -24.41
N GLY A 64 -3.05 2.65 -25.28
CA GLY A 64 -3.50 2.44 -26.66
C GLY A 64 -2.42 1.91 -27.62
N LEU A 65 -1.17 1.93 -27.20
CA LEU A 65 -0.04 1.30 -27.90
C LEU A 65 0.16 -0.11 -27.33
N ASP A 66 1.17 -0.29 -26.48
CA ASP A 66 1.58 -1.56 -25.89
C ASP A 66 1.76 -1.47 -24.36
N GLY A 67 1.30 -0.39 -23.74
CA GLY A 67 1.56 -0.10 -22.32
C GLY A 67 0.90 -1.02 -21.30
N GLY A 68 -0.09 -1.82 -21.72
CA GLY A 68 -0.66 -2.90 -20.93
C GLY A 68 -1.21 -2.48 -19.56
N ALA A 69 -1.06 -3.37 -18.57
CA ALA A 69 -1.52 -3.13 -17.20
C ALA A 69 -0.85 -1.92 -16.51
N PRO A 70 0.47 -1.70 -16.63
CA PRO A 70 1.13 -0.51 -16.03
C PRO A 70 0.54 0.82 -16.50
N ALA A 71 0.22 0.94 -17.80
CA ALA A 71 -0.38 2.16 -18.34
C ALA A 71 -1.79 2.39 -17.79
N ARG A 72 -2.62 1.34 -17.78
CA ARG A 72 -3.99 1.41 -17.23
C ARG A 72 -4.00 1.72 -15.74
N HIS A 73 -3.07 1.15 -14.98
CA HIS A 73 -2.89 1.46 -13.57
C HIS A 73 -2.50 2.92 -13.37
N CYS A 74 -1.49 3.41 -14.11
CA CYS A 74 -1.10 4.82 -14.03
C CYS A 74 -2.26 5.76 -14.38
N ALA A 75 -3.07 5.44 -15.40
CA ALA A 75 -4.26 6.23 -15.73
C ALA A 75 -5.26 6.30 -14.57
N ALA A 76 -5.45 5.22 -13.82
CA ALA A 76 -6.29 5.21 -12.64
C ALA A 76 -5.68 6.05 -11.50
N MET A 77 -4.36 5.93 -11.25
CA MET A 77 -3.66 6.75 -10.25
C MET A 77 -3.69 8.24 -10.60
N ALA A 78 -3.60 8.59 -11.88
CA ALA A 78 -3.73 9.97 -12.35
C ALA A 78 -5.11 10.55 -12.02
N LEU A 79 -6.18 9.77 -12.19
CA LEU A 79 -7.53 10.18 -11.81
C LEU A 79 -7.72 10.27 -10.29
N LEU A 80 -7.07 9.40 -9.52
CA LEU A 80 -7.05 9.47 -8.07
C LEU A 80 -6.45 10.81 -7.60
N GLU A 81 -5.28 11.19 -8.13
CA GLU A 81 -4.63 12.46 -7.81
C GLU A 81 -5.44 13.67 -8.31
N ALA A 82 -6.19 13.52 -9.41
CA ALA A 82 -7.17 14.50 -9.85
C ALA A 82 -8.44 14.57 -8.98
N LYS A 83 -8.55 13.74 -7.93
CA LYS A 83 -9.74 13.55 -7.06
C LYS A 83 -10.99 13.10 -7.80
N ALA A 84 -10.82 12.50 -8.98
CA ALA A 84 -11.89 11.88 -9.75
C ALA A 84 -12.12 10.44 -9.26
N TYR A 85 -12.43 10.29 -7.97
CA TYR A 85 -12.41 9.01 -7.24
C TYR A 85 -13.27 7.94 -7.92
N ASP A 86 -14.51 8.25 -8.30
CA ASP A 86 -15.40 7.30 -8.96
C ASP A 86 -14.80 6.74 -10.27
N ARG A 87 -14.20 7.61 -11.09
CA ARG A 87 -13.56 7.20 -12.35
C ARG A 87 -12.28 6.41 -12.11
N ALA A 88 -11.52 6.76 -11.08
CA ALA A 88 -10.31 6.06 -10.70
C ALA A 88 -10.61 4.64 -10.22
N ALA A 89 -11.57 4.48 -9.30
CA ALA A 89 -11.96 3.19 -8.75
C ALA A 89 -12.53 2.25 -9.82
N GLN A 90 -13.44 2.73 -10.67
CA GLN A 90 -13.98 1.96 -11.80
C GLN A 90 -12.87 1.45 -12.75
N ARG A 91 -11.82 2.24 -12.96
CA ARG A 91 -10.68 1.84 -13.79
C ARG A 91 -9.80 0.80 -13.12
N LEU A 92 -9.62 0.87 -11.80
CA LEU A 92 -8.92 -0.17 -11.04
C LEU A 92 -9.71 -1.49 -11.08
N GLU A 93 -11.03 -1.46 -10.91
CA GLU A 93 -11.87 -2.65 -11.03
C GLU A 93 -11.82 -3.26 -12.44
N ALA A 94 -11.91 -2.42 -13.47
CA ALA A 94 -11.77 -2.87 -14.87
C ALA A 94 -10.37 -3.44 -15.16
N LEU A 95 -9.32 -2.86 -14.57
CA LEU A 95 -7.97 -3.41 -14.65
C LEU A 95 -7.91 -4.78 -13.98
N ALA A 96 -8.39 -4.91 -12.74
CA ALA A 96 -8.39 -6.15 -11.99
C ALA A 96 -9.10 -7.28 -12.76
N ALA A 97 -10.26 -6.99 -13.36
CA ALA A 97 -11.02 -7.95 -14.17
C ALA A 97 -10.28 -8.43 -15.43
N ALA A 98 -9.32 -7.64 -15.94
CA ALA A 98 -8.55 -7.96 -17.13
C ALA A 98 -7.19 -8.63 -16.82
N LEU A 99 -6.81 -8.73 -15.55
CA LEU A 99 -5.54 -9.32 -15.14
C LEU A 99 -5.64 -10.85 -15.02
N PRO A 100 -4.60 -11.60 -15.43
CA PRO A 100 -4.47 -13.01 -15.08
C PRO A 100 -4.49 -13.22 -13.55
N ALA A 101 -5.02 -14.37 -13.11
CA ALA A 101 -5.11 -14.69 -11.68
C ALA A 101 -3.74 -14.79 -10.99
N ASP A 102 -2.69 -15.13 -11.74
CA ASP A 102 -1.30 -15.23 -11.29
C ASP A 102 -0.47 -13.95 -11.56
N HIS A 103 -1.10 -12.86 -12.00
CA HIS A 103 -0.43 -11.58 -12.20
C HIS A 103 0.09 -10.99 -10.88
N PHE A 104 1.16 -10.19 -10.96
CA PHE A 104 1.65 -9.40 -9.83
C PHE A 104 1.74 -7.91 -10.24
N PRO A 105 1.13 -6.97 -9.48
CA PRO A 105 0.24 -7.19 -8.33
C PRO A 105 -1.01 -8.00 -8.69
N SER A 106 -1.57 -8.75 -7.74
CA SER A 106 -2.71 -9.64 -8.02
C SER A 106 -3.98 -8.84 -8.37
N PRO A 107 -4.98 -9.45 -9.04
CA PRO A 107 -6.29 -8.82 -9.18
C PRO A 107 -6.89 -8.38 -7.83
N GLY A 108 -6.67 -9.17 -6.76
CA GLY A 108 -7.07 -8.82 -5.40
C GLY A 108 -6.39 -7.54 -4.88
N ASP A 109 -5.09 -7.35 -5.15
CA ASP A 109 -4.36 -6.15 -4.74
C ASP A 109 -4.86 -4.89 -5.46
N VAL A 110 -5.28 -5.03 -6.73
CA VAL A 110 -5.87 -3.93 -7.50
C VAL A 110 -7.30 -3.63 -7.02
N LEU A 111 -8.08 -4.65 -6.66
CA LEU A 111 -9.41 -4.47 -6.05
C LEU A 111 -9.32 -3.80 -4.68
N ALA A 112 -8.33 -4.16 -3.85
CA ALA A 112 -8.09 -3.48 -2.58
C ALA A 112 -7.73 -1.99 -2.78
N GLN A 113 -6.94 -1.66 -3.81
CA GLN A 113 -6.73 -0.27 -4.20
C GLN A 113 -8.04 0.41 -4.61
N ALA A 114 -8.87 -0.24 -5.42
CA ALA A 114 -10.18 0.30 -5.81
C ALA A 114 -11.08 0.57 -4.59
N ALA A 115 -11.11 -0.34 -3.62
CA ALA A 115 -11.85 -0.19 -2.38
C ALA A 115 -11.43 1.05 -1.59
N ASN A 116 -10.11 1.26 -1.44
CA ASN A 116 -9.57 2.45 -0.79
C ASN A 116 -9.96 3.74 -1.52
N VAL A 117 -9.94 3.74 -2.86
CA VAL A 117 -10.36 4.89 -3.67
C VAL A 117 -11.87 5.16 -3.56
N TRP A 118 -12.71 4.13 -3.57
CA TRP A 118 -14.15 4.27 -3.33
C TRP A 118 -14.43 4.91 -1.98
N LEU A 119 -13.71 4.49 -0.94
CA LEU A 119 -13.86 5.05 0.39
C LEU A 119 -13.44 6.53 0.43
N LEU A 120 -12.33 6.90 -0.22
CA LEU A 120 -11.94 8.32 -0.37
C LEU A 120 -13.00 9.15 -1.12
N GLY A 121 -13.70 8.54 -2.07
CA GLY A 121 -14.83 9.14 -2.79
C GLY A 121 -16.14 9.22 -2.00
N GLY A 122 -16.16 8.74 -0.75
CA GLY A 122 -17.37 8.70 0.08
C GLY A 122 -18.40 7.70 -0.44
N ARG A 123 -17.95 6.54 -0.95
CA ARG A 123 -18.80 5.43 -1.42
C ARG A 123 -18.49 4.16 -0.62
N PRO A 124 -18.81 4.11 0.69
CA PRO A 124 -18.45 2.99 1.54
C PRO A 124 -19.07 1.67 1.08
N GLU A 125 -20.26 1.68 0.48
CA GLU A 125 -20.91 0.47 -0.02
C GLU A 125 -20.16 -0.15 -1.21
N LEU A 126 -19.64 0.69 -2.12
CA LEU A 126 -18.81 0.24 -3.24
C LEU A 126 -17.42 -0.18 -2.76
N ALA A 127 -16.86 0.51 -1.77
CA ALA A 127 -15.61 0.11 -1.14
C ALA A 127 -15.70 -1.29 -0.52
N LEU A 128 -16.81 -1.56 0.20
CA LEU A 128 -17.05 -2.86 0.81
C LEU A 128 -17.19 -3.97 -0.23
N GLN A 129 -17.89 -3.72 -1.34
CA GLN A 129 -18.00 -4.67 -2.45
C GLN A 129 -16.62 -4.99 -3.06
N ALA A 130 -15.81 -3.97 -3.32
CA ALA A 130 -14.48 -4.16 -3.91
C ALA A 130 -13.54 -4.93 -2.98
N ILE A 131 -13.53 -4.63 -1.67
CA ILE A 131 -12.66 -5.33 -0.71
C ILE A 131 -13.13 -6.77 -0.43
N ASP A 132 -14.44 -7.03 -0.46
CA ASP A 132 -14.97 -8.39 -0.35
C ASP A 132 -14.59 -9.24 -1.58
N LEU A 133 -14.53 -8.65 -2.77
CA LEU A 133 -13.98 -9.32 -3.95
C LEU A 133 -12.48 -9.58 -3.80
N ALA A 134 -11.70 -8.65 -3.26
CA ALA A 134 -10.27 -8.87 -2.98
C ALA A 134 -10.04 -10.05 -2.02
N LEU A 135 -10.86 -10.15 -0.96
CA LEU A 135 -10.82 -11.25 0.00
C LEU A 135 -11.20 -12.62 -0.59
N GLN A 136 -11.88 -12.67 -1.75
CA GLN A 136 -12.08 -13.94 -2.46
C GLN A 136 -10.80 -14.47 -3.11
N TYR A 137 -9.85 -13.59 -3.44
CA TYR A 137 -8.53 -13.99 -3.96
C TYR A 137 -7.61 -14.49 -2.84
N ASP A 138 -7.58 -13.79 -1.72
CA ASP A 138 -6.82 -14.22 -0.53
C ASP A 138 -7.59 -13.85 0.75
N PRO A 139 -8.34 -14.82 1.34
CA PRO A 139 -9.12 -14.59 2.56
C PRO A 139 -8.27 -14.29 3.81
N ASN A 140 -6.97 -14.55 3.76
CA ASN A 140 -6.03 -14.36 4.88
C ASN A 140 -5.02 -13.24 4.60
N ARG A 141 -5.26 -12.41 3.59
CA ARG A 141 -4.41 -11.24 3.36
C ARG A 141 -4.66 -10.21 4.45
N ALA A 142 -3.69 -10.03 5.35
CA ALA A 142 -3.81 -9.10 6.47
C ALA A 142 -4.24 -7.70 6.02
N VAL A 143 -3.60 -7.16 4.97
CA VAL A 143 -3.92 -5.81 4.47
C VAL A 143 -5.38 -5.68 3.97
N TYR A 144 -5.98 -6.73 3.38
CA TYR A 144 -7.37 -6.66 2.94
C TYR A 144 -8.34 -6.65 4.13
N LEU A 145 -8.00 -7.37 5.19
CA LEU A 145 -8.76 -7.37 6.45
C LEU A 145 -8.65 -6.01 7.15
N VAL A 146 -7.47 -5.37 7.12
CA VAL A 146 -7.28 -4.00 7.63
C VAL A 146 -8.15 -3.01 6.86
N ASP A 147 -8.09 -3.06 5.52
CA ASP A 147 -8.88 -2.18 4.65
C ASP A 147 -10.39 -2.38 4.87
N ARG A 148 -10.87 -3.63 4.94
CA ARG A 148 -12.29 -3.90 5.24
C ARG A 148 -12.66 -3.44 6.64
N GLY A 149 -11.79 -3.68 7.63
CA GLY A 149 -11.98 -3.20 8.99
C GLY A 149 -12.13 -1.68 9.05
N ARG A 150 -11.30 -0.93 8.30
CA ARG A 150 -11.42 0.52 8.15
C ARG A 150 -12.74 0.92 7.50
N ILE A 151 -13.13 0.30 6.39
CA ILE A 151 -14.39 0.56 5.69
C ILE A 151 -15.61 0.33 6.60
N LEU A 152 -15.63 -0.78 7.34
CA LEU A 152 -16.69 -1.11 8.29
C LEU A 152 -16.76 -0.09 9.43
N ALA A 153 -15.61 0.31 9.99
CA ALA A 153 -15.55 1.31 11.05
C ALA A 153 -16.07 2.68 10.59
N GLU A 154 -15.68 3.14 9.40
CA GLU A 154 -16.18 4.39 8.81
C GLU A 154 -17.68 4.32 8.48
N SER A 155 -18.20 3.12 8.21
CA SER A 155 -19.64 2.85 7.98
C SER A 155 -20.44 2.67 9.28
N GLY A 156 -19.78 2.71 10.45
CA GLY A 156 -20.42 2.54 11.75
C GLY A 156 -20.55 1.09 12.25
N ASP A 157 -20.14 0.10 11.46
CA ASP A 157 -20.06 -1.30 11.93
C ASP A 157 -18.74 -1.56 12.66
N HIS A 158 -18.65 -1.02 13.87
CA HIS A 158 -17.45 -1.15 14.70
C HIS A 158 -17.23 -2.57 15.21
N ALA A 159 -18.29 -3.38 15.33
CA ALA A 159 -18.19 -4.77 15.75
C ALA A 159 -17.60 -5.65 14.64
N GLY A 160 -18.11 -5.51 13.41
CA GLY A 160 -17.55 -6.16 12.22
C GLY A 160 -16.11 -5.73 11.98
N ALA A 161 -15.83 -4.43 12.09
CA ALA A 161 -14.47 -3.90 11.97
C ALA A 161 -13.50 -4.57 12.96
N LEU A 162 -13.88 -4.68 14.24
CA LEU A 162 -13.04 -5.30 15.25
C LEU A 162 -12.73 -6.77 14.96
N ILE A 163 -13.68 -7.53 14.40
CA ILE A 163 -13.47 -8.93 14.02
C ILE A 163 -12.35 -9.04 12.98
N ASP A 164 -12.41 -8.24 11.91
CA ASP A 164 -11.40 -8.27 10.86
C ASP A 164 -10.05 -7.76 11.35
N LEU A 165 -10.04 -6.72 12.17
CA LEU A 165 -8.80 -6.13 12.70
C LEU A 165 -8.10 -7.05 13.72
N GLU A 166 -8.83 -7.85 14.50
CA GLU A 166 -8.23 -8.89 15.34
C GLU A 166 -7.64 -10.02 14.49
N ARG A 167 -8.31 -10.40 13.41
CA ARG A 167 -7.78 -11.40 12.47
C ARG A 167 -6.53 -10.87 11.75
N ALA A 168 -6.55 -9.62 11.30
CA ALA A 168 -5.39 -8.95 10.71
C ALA A 168 -4.21 -8.92 11.69
N LYS A 169 -4.43 -8.52 12.95
CA LYS A 169 -3.41 -8.53 14.01
C LYS A 169 -2.81 -9.91 14.24
N ALA A 170 -3.61 -10.98 14.16
CA ALA A 170 -3.11 -12.34 14.32
C ALA A 170 -2.21 -12.78 13.15
N LEU A 171 -2.43 -12.22 11.96
CA LEU A 171 -1.65 -12.50 10.74
C LEU A 171 -0.41 -11.62 10.64
N ASP A 172 -0.54 -10.33 10.97
CA ASP A 172 0.54 -9.36 11.03
C ASP A 172 0.38 -8.46 12.28
N PRO A 173 1.11 -8.75 13.37
CA PRO A 173 1.04 -7.95 14.60
C PRO A 173 1.80 -6.61 14.51
N ASN A 174 2.55 -6.37 13.43
CA ASN A 174 3.41 -5.20 13.28
C ASN A 174 2.80 -4.11 12.37
N ASP A 175 1.56 -4.28 11.94
CA ASP A 175 0.82 -3.28 11.19
C ASP A 175 0.27 -2.19 12.14
N ASP A 176 0.85 -0.99 12.06
CA ASP A 176 0.45 0.15 12.90
C ASP A 176 -0.92 0.72 12.55
N ASP A 177 -1.35 0.63 11.29
CA ASP A 177 -2.67 1.05 10.86
C ASP A 177 -3.75 0.09 11.37
N ALA A 178 -3.49 -1.23 11.32
CA ALA A 178 -4.36 -2.22 11.94
C ALA A 178 -4.58 -1.93 13.43
N ALA A 179 -3.51 -1.62 14.17
CA ALA A 179 -3.60 -1.25 15.57
C ALA A 179 -4.36 0.07 15.79
N ALA A 180 -4.15 1.08 14.94
CA ALA A 180 -4.86 2.35 15.01
C ALA A 180 -6.38 2.21 14.74
N PHE A 181 -6.77 1.49 13.68
CA PHE A 181 -8.19 1.27 13.38
C PHE A 181 -8.85 0.38 14.43
N ARG A 182 -8.12 -0.58 14.99
CA ARG A 182 -8.60 -1.40 16.12
C ARG A 182 -8.92 -0.52 17.32
N ALA A 183 -8.07 0.44 17.65
CA ALA A 183 -8.33 1.39 18.72
C ALA A 183 -9.60 2.22 18.47
N SER A 184 -9.79 2.69 17.24
CA SER A 184 -10.99 3.44 16.85
C SER A 184 -12.25 2.59 17.08
N ALA A 185 -12.27 1.35 16.58
CA ALA A 185 -13.38 0.41 16.78
C ALA A 185 -13.65 0.14 18.27
N LEU A 186 -12.60 -0.11 19.07
CA LEU A 186 -12.72 -0.34 20.52
C LEU A 186 -13.29 0.87 21.26
N ARG A 187 -12.85 2.09 20.93
CA ARG A 187 -13.39 3.32 21.53
C ARG A 187 -14.88 3.45 21.24
N HIS A 188 -15.29 3.24 19.99
CA HIS A 188 -16.69 3.30 19.59
C HIS A 188 -17.57 2.22 20.25
N LEU A 189 -16.98 1.06 20.58
CA LEU A 189 -17.63 -0.02 21.33
C LEU A 189 -17.62 0.20 22.86
N GLY A 190 -17.18 1.36 23.35
CA GLY A 190 -17.14 1.68 24.78
C GLY A 190 -16.05 0.95 25.55
N ARG A 191 -14.95 0.58 24.89
CA ARG A 191 -13.78 -0.11 25.48
C ARG A 191 -12.53 0.81 25.46
N PRO A 192 -12.53 1.94 26.19
CA PRO A 192 -11.47 2.96 26.09
C PRO A 192 -10.10 2.49 26.60
N ASP A 193 -10.06 1.57 27.58
CA ASP A 193 -8.80 1.03 28.09
C ASP A 193 -8.09 0.16 27.04
N ASP A 194 -8.84 -0.72 26.37
CA ASP A 194 -8.33 -1.55 25.27
C ASP A 194 -7.94 -0.68 24.06
N ALA A 195 -8.70 0.39 23.79
CA ALA A 195 -8.36 1.35 22.75
C ALA A 195 -7.03 2.04 23.03
N ARG A 196 -6.77 2.43 24.29
CA ARG A 196 -5.50 3.02 24.72
C ARG A 196 -4.33 2.05 24.54
N GLU A 197 -4.50 0.77 24.84
CA GLU A 197 -3.47 -0.24 24.56
C GLU A 197 -3.17 -0.36 23.06
N ALA A 198 -4.21 -0.42 22.22
CA ALA A 198 -4.06 -0.46 20.76
C ALA A 198 -3.36 0.80 20.21
N ILE A 199 -3.69 1.99 20.71
CA ILE A 199 -3.00 3.25 20.36
C ILE A 199 -1.53 3.20 20.74
N ASN A 200 -1.22 2.71 21.95
CA ASN A 200 0.16 2.59 22.41
C ASN A 200 0.95 1.61 21.54
N GLN A 201 0.34 0.50 21.12
CA GLN A 201 0.94 -0.43 20.16
C GLN A 201 1.22 0.27 18.82
N ALA A 202 0.22 0.93 18.22
CA ALA A 202 0.38 1.63 16.94
C ALA A 202 1.51 2.67 16.99
N LEU A 203 1.56 3.48 18.05
CA LEU A 203 2.60 4.52 18.22
C LEU A 203 3.96 3.98 18.62
N ALA A 204 4.04 2.77 19.17
CA ALA A 204 5.31 2.09 19.41
C ALA A 204 5.91 1.53 18.11
N LEU A 205 5.05 1.00 17.23
CA LEU A 205 5.44 0.52 15.89
C LEU A 205 5.81 1.69 14.98
N ASN A 206 4.95 2.70 14.93
CA ASN A 206 5.15 3.89 14.13
C ASN A 206 4.75 5.14 14.94
N PRO A 207 5.75 5.83 15.54
CA PRO A 207 5.50 7.06 16.25
C PRO A 207 4.87 8.14 15.37
N ALA A 208 4.98 8.06 14.04
CA ALA A 208 4.42 9.02 13.10
C ALA A 208 2.96 8.71 12.69
N ASN A 209 2.35 7.60 13.11
CA ASN A 209 1.03 7.21 12.62
C ASN A 209 -0.05 8.29 12.93
N PRO A 210 -0.69 8.88 11.89
CA PRO A 210 -1.65 9.97 12.08
C PRO A 210 -2.97 9.50 12.70
N SER A 211 -3.45 8.31 12.34
CA SER A 211 -4.70 7.73 12.85
C SER A 211 -4.60 7.42 14.34
N ALA A 212 -3.47 6.85 14.78
CA ALA A 212 -3.22 6.57 16.19
C ALA A 212 -3.12 7.86 17.03
N ARG A 213 -2.48 8.92 16.50
CA ARG A 213 -2.47 10.23 17.17
C ARG A 213 -3.85 10.89 17.21
N LEU A 214 -4.62 10.80 16.13
CA LEU A 214 -5.99 11.29 16.09
C LEU A 214 -6.82 10.64 17.21
N GLU A 215 -6.78 9.30 17.29
CA GLU A 215 -7.51 8.52 18.31
C GLU A 215 -7.00 8.79 19.73
N ARG A 216 -5.68 8.93 19.92
CA ARG A 216 -5.11 9.34 21.22
C ARG A 216 -5.62 10.70 21.66
N GLY A 217 -5.67 11.66 20.73
CA GLY A 217 -6.19 12.99 21.03
C GLY A 217 -7.67 12.97 21.41
N ILE A 218 -8.48 12.08 20.79
CA ILE A 218 -9.89 11.88 21.18
C ILE A 218 -9.98 11.35 22.61
N LEU A 219 -9.28 10.26 22.93
CA LEU A 219 -9.30 9.69 24.28
C LEU A 219 -8.78 10.67 25.35
N ARG A 220 -7.75 11.45 25.03
CA ARG A 220 -7.23 12.49 25.93
C ARG A 220 -8.27 13.56 26.22
N LEU A 221 -8.99 14.02 25.19
CA LEU A 221 -10.06 14.99 25.38
C LEU A 221 -11.19 14.42 26.26
N GLU A 222 -11.60 13.18 26.01
CA GLU A 222 -12.61 12.47 26.81
C GLU A 222 -12.16 12.31 28.28
N ALA A 223 -10.86 12.12 28.52
CA ALA A 223 -10.25 12.08 29.85
C ALA A 223 -9.99 13.47 30.48
N GLY A 224 -10.31 14.57 29.79
CA GLY A 224 -10.10 15.94 30.27
C GLY A 224 -8.72 16.54 29.98
N ASP A 225 -7.80 15.79 29.38
CA ASP A 225 -6.48 16.27 28.93
C ASP A 225 -6.62 17.02 27.60
N ARG A 226 -7.16 18.25 27.69
CA ARG A 226 -7.36 19.12 26.51
C ARG A 226 -6.07 19.52 25.82
N ASP A 227 -5.01 19.76 26.59
CA ASP A 227 -3.72 20.20 26.05
C ASP A 227 -3.02 19.07 25.30
N GLY A 228 -3.02 17.85 25.86
CA GLY A 228 -2.51 16.67 25.17
C GLY A 228 -3.32 16.33 23.92
N ALA A 229 -4.65 16.46 23.98
CA ALA A 229 -5.51 16.29 22.80
C ALA A 229 -5.16 17.28 21.68
N ARG A 230 -5.00 18.56 22.03
CA ARG A 230 -4.62 19.62 21.09
C ARG A 230 -3.24 19.35 20.48
N ALA A 231 -2.27 18.91 21.27
CA ALA A 231 -0.92 18.60 20.79
C ALA A 231 -0.93 17.48 19.74
N ASP A 232 -1.68 16.40 20.00
CA ASP A 232 -1.80 15.28 19.06
C ASP A 232 -2.47 15.69 17.76
N TRP A 233 -3.57 16.45 17.83
CA TRP A 233 -4.28 16.91 16.64
C TRP A 233 -3.49 17.94 15.84
N LEU A 234 -2.73 18.82 16.50
CA LEU A 234 -1.84 19.76 15.82
C LEU A 234 -0.76 19.02 15.01
N TYR A 235 -0.20 17.94 15.55
CA TYR A 235 0.73 17.11 14.80
C TYR A 235 0.05 16.52 13.57
N ALA A 236 -1.06 15.79 13.76
CA ALA A 236 -1.73 15.09 12.66
C ALA A 236 -2.19 16.05 11.55
N ALA A 237 -2.74 17.22 11.91
CA ALA A 237 -3.18 18.23 10.94
C ALA A 237 -2.04 18.91 10.17
N ARG A 238 -0.85 19.01 10.77
CA ARG A 238 0.33 19.66 10.15
C ARG A 238 1.10 18.69 9.27
N GLU A 239 1.48 17.55 9.83
CA GLU A 239 2.38 16.60 9.17
C GLU A 239 1.65 15.72 8.14
N HIS A 240 0.32 15.56 8.27
CA HIS A 240 -0.50 14.70 7.41
C HIS A 240 -1.68 15.45 6.80
N ARG A 241 -1.48 16.71 6.41
CA ARG A 241 -2.51 17.54 5.76
C ARG A 241 -3.05 16.88 4.49
N GLY A 242 -4.37 16.91 4.29
CA GLY A 242 -5.02 16.35 3.10
C GLY A 242 -5.17 14.83 3.14
N THR A 243 -4.80 14.20 4.25
CA THR A 243 -5.20 12.82 4.56
C THR A 243 -6.48 12.83 5.41
N PRO A 244 -7.29 11.76 5.39
CA PRO A 244 -8.49 11.67 6.23
C PRO A 244 -8.20 11.94 7.71
N ALA A 245 -7.11 11.38 8.26
CA ALA A 245 -6.74 11.57 9.65
C ALA A 245 -6.30 13.01 9.96
N GLY A 246 -5.52 13.64 9.07
CA GLY A 246 -5.10 15.03 9.23
C GLY A 246 -6.28 16.02 9.14
N ASP A 247 -7.18 15.80 8.18
CA ASP A 247 -8.37 16.64 8.01
C ASP A 247 -9.35 16.46 9.19
N ALA A 248 -9.52 15.23 9.69
CA ALA A 248 -10.30 14.95 10.89
C ALA A 248 -9.70 15.57 12.16
N ALA A 249 -8.37 15.63 12.27
CA ALA A 249 -7.67 16.32 13.35
C ALA A 249 -7.87 17.84 13.27
N GLN A 250 -7.78 18.42 12.07
CA GLN A 250 -8.03 19.84 11.84
C GLN A 250 -9.47 20.24 12.22
N ALA A 251 -10.46 19.44 11.83
CA ALA A 251 -11.86 19.68 12.18
C ALA A 251 -12.07 19.67 13.71
N ARG A 252 -11.40 18.76 14.43
CA ARG A 252 -11.48 18.68 15.90
C ARG A 252 -10.85 19.89 16.59
N LEU A 253 -9.72 20.40 16.09
CA LEU A 253 -9.10 21.64 16.57
C LEU A 253 -10.08 22.82 16.44
N GLN A 254 -10.72 22.96 15.27
CA GLN A 254 -11.70 24.01 15.04
C GLN A 254 -12.89 23.91 16.01
N GLN A 255 -13.43 22.71 16.22
CA GLN A 255 -14.49 22.48 17.20
C GLN A 255 -14.06 22.80 18.63
N MET A 256 -12.82 22.49 19.00
CA MET A 256 -12.27 22.79 20.32
C MET A 256 -12.25 24.30 20.59
N GLU A 257 -11.84 25.10 19.60
CA GLU A 257 -11.77 26.57 19.67
C GLU A 257 -13.15 27.22 19.74
N LEU A 258 -14.13 26.69 18.99
CA LEU A 258 -15.50 27.22 19.01
C LEU A 258 -16.17 27.04 20.38
N LYS A 259 -15.90 25.93 21.08
CA LYS A 259 -16.43 25.67 22.43
C LYS A 259 -15.76 26.49 23.54
N GLN A 260 -14.74 27.28 23.21
CA GLN A 260 -14.04 28.15 24.16
C GLN A 260 -14.54 29.61 24.11
N LYS A 261 -15.39 29.95 23.14
CA LYS A 261 -16.05 31.25 23.01
C LYS A 261 -17.45 31.19 23.61
#